data_AF-B7B6N1-F1
#
_entry.id   AF-B7B6N1-F1
#
_cell.length_a   1.000
_cell.length_b   1.000
_cell.length_c   1.000
_cell.angle_alpha   90.00
_cell.angle_beta   90.00
_cell.angle_gamma   90.00
#
_symmetry.space_group_name_H-M   'P 1'
#
loop_
_entity.id
_entity.type
_entity.pdbx_description
1 polymer ?
#
loop_
_entity_poly.entity_id
_entity_poly.type
_entity_poly.pdbx_seq_one_letter_code
_entity_poly.pdbx_strand_id
1 'polypeptide(L)'
;MKPITLLLAAGSLLLSAQGLSAQTDHSEKKEYWNANTLLIPYRLPPAPAGYKPTYIDLDGDGDPDILRTVTANGIPVQWIDDDDDMQYGDLEGDTDNDCLMIDRNKDGVYGGYGDLIIDWVGEDEDGNPAMQVVVDNIPEANRMKTGNGHYMWVVDTDKDDVFNYIDWNTFTLRCWIHNGLSDFYEDYNGRSTFMKIHSTTERVNDVRMNWENPFLFYDPDNDGLTEMAIRFCDSPKIVKENGQANSVLSGNIDWVSVSMDTDNDNASGNEFDFDMTIHFTGPGFNYENQKHINKNLRGLPEADTFFLDARWRKLPELLYPDHDAAWDLTFKEGKWDKVWFTYDEDDDCNRWERVELYQPRDPFKVGKNQGGIDNNGQADPAGDRGEWDEDNSGHGQLYVSPIDGKIHLYGAEWGCWRVDQNARYYQGMGGIYDGYGPKRIETEPTVFPTVKYTDTDNNGFFDLMEFDLDGDKVFEQRLSMKELGLDDRCQVINTASMKYEDFVDLESKVSDTMWKNAEKAVEVAKAKKLNTKWYALMLQPKSTRERYHYGFWLQFYLYNDLKDLAERTNDKALASVIDKAYLQGKWELIK
;
A
#
# COMPACT_ATOMS: atom_id res chain seq x y z
N MET A 1 -19.99 -32.94 44.83
CA MET A 1 -21.32 -33.39 45.26
C MET A 1 -22.27 -32.21 45.16
N LYS A 2 -23.15 -32.28 44.15
CA LYS A 2 -24.47 -31.64 43.98
C LYS A 2 -24.68 -30.10 44.06
N PRO A 3 -25.69 -29.59 43.32
CA PRO A 3 -25.61 -28.34 42.53
C PRO A 3 -26.89 -27.46 42.66
N ILE A 4 -27.09 -26.54 41.69
CA ILE A 4 -28.37 -25.92 41.24
C ILE A 4 -28.90 -24.81 42.19
N THR A 5 -29.23 -23.60 41.73
CA THR A 5 -30.54 -23.32 41.11
C THR A 5 -30.55 -22.02 40.29
N LEU A 6 -30.99 -22.18 39.04
CA LEU A 6 -31.43 -21.17 38.08
C LEU A 6 -32.83 -20.68 38.48
N LEU A 7 -33.08 -19.36 38.49
CA LEU A 7 -34.44 -18.83 38.47
C LEU A 7 -34.60 -17.81 37.35
N LEU A 8 -35.33 -18.23 36.32
CA LEU A 8 -36.04 -17.34 35.41
C LEU A 8 -37.12 -16.58 36.19
N ALA A 9 -37.26 -15.28 35.91
CA ALA A 9 -38.51 -14.57 36.12
C ALA A 9 -38.83 -13.76 34.86
N ALA A 10 -39.77 -14.32 34.09
CA ALA A 10 -40.51 -13.60 33.06
C ALA A 10 -41.43 -12.56 33.73
N GLY A 11 -41.51 -11.37 33.15
CA GLY A 11 -42.46 -10.33 33.52
C GLY A 11 -42.84 -9.51 32.30
N SER A 12 -43.95 -9.88 31.67
CA SER A 12 -44.54 -9.19 30.52
C SER A 12 -45.33 -7.94 30.94
N LEU A 13 -45.23 -6.92 30.09
CA LEU A 13 -46.20 -5.87 29.74
C LEU A 13 -47.00 -5.17 30.86
N LEU A 14 -46.81 -3.86 30.94
CA LEU A 14 -47.92 -2.91 31.11
C LEU A 14 -47.70 -1.69 30.21
N LEU A 15 -48.62 -1.52 29.26
CA LEU A 15 -48.77 -0.34 28.42
C LEU A 15 -49.00 0.90 29.29
N SER A 16 -48.27 1.98 29.00
CA SER A 16 -48.79 3.33 29.16
C SER A 16 -48.37 4.16 27.96
N ALA A 17 -49.13 4.01 26.87
CA ALA A 17 -49.21 5.02 25.83
C ALA A 17 -50.00 6.20 26.40
N GLN A 18 -49.32 7.30 26.69
CA GLN A 18 -49.85 8.66 26.62
C GLN A 18 -48.69 9.63 26.89
N GLY A 19 -48.13 10.10 25.78
CA GLY A 19 -47.21 11.21 25.73
C GLY A 19 -47.24 11.71 24.29
N LEU A 20 -48.36 12.33 23.91
CA LEU A 20 -48.35 13.27 22.80
C LEU A 20 -47.26 14.29 23.13
N SER A 21 -46.07 14.10 22.56
CA SER A 21 -45.10 15.17 22.43
C SER A 21 -45.75 16.18 21.48
N ALA A 22 -46.19 17.28 22.06
CA ALA A 22 -46.43 18.49 21.33
C ALA A 22 -45.19 18.75 20.48
N GLN A 23 -45.38 18.91 19.17
CA GLN A 23 -44.47 19.69 18.35
C GLN A 23 -44.42 21.09 18.96
N THR A 24 -43.49 21.29 19.87
CA THR A 24 -42.99 22.60 20.20
C THR A 24 -42.28 23.07 18.94
N ASP A 25 -42.91 24.02 18.27
CA ASP A 25 -42.34 24.85 17.22
C ASP A 25 -41.23 25.69 17.85
N HIS A 26 -40.11 25.03 18.17
CA HIS A 26 -38.85 25.72 18.33
C HIS A 26 -38.43 26.08 16.91
N SER A 27 -38.25 27.38 16.66
CA SER A 27 -37.45 27.87 15.54
C SER A 27 -35.98 27.47 15.75
N GLU A 28 -35.72 26.18 15.93
CA GLU A 28 -34.39 25.58 15.91
C GLU A 28 -33.84 25.87 14.53
N LYS A 29 -32.68 26.54 14.49
CA LYS A 29 -31.89 26.65 13.27
C LYS A 29 -31.77 25.24 12.71
N LYS A 30 -32.30 25.01 11.50
CA LYS A 30 -32.08 23.73 10.82
C LYS A 30 -30.60 23.63 10.53
N GLU A 31 -29.89 22.86 11.35
CA GLU A 31 -28.53 22.44 11.08
C GLU A 31 -28.51 21.60 9.79
N TYR A 32 -27.37 21.61 9.10
CA TYR A 32 -27.19 20.76 7.94
C TYR A 32 -27.41 19.29 8.33
N TRP A 33 -28.22 18.56 7.56
CA TRP A 33 -28.76 17.26 7.99
C TRP A 33 -27.69 16.19 8.26
N ASN A 34 -26.54 16.28 7.60
CA ASN A 34 -25.42 15.34 7.74
C ASN A 34 -24.38 15.82 8.78
N ALA A 35 -24.51 17.05 9.29
CA ALA A 35 -23.63 17.53 10.35
C ALA A 35 -23.84 16.75 11.65
N ASN A 36 -22.74 16.35 12.30
CA ASN A 36 -22.74 15.64 13.59
C ASN A 36 -23.53 14.31 13.57
N THR A 37 -23.58 13.65 12.42
CA THR A 37 -24.15 12.30 12.28
C THR A 37 -23.05 11.23 12.35
N LEU A 38 -23.45 9.95 12.39
CA LEU A 38 -22.53 8.82 12.23
C LEU A 38 -22.30 8.45 10.75
N LEU A 39 -22.86 9.21 9.82
CA LEU A 39 -22.65 9.01 8.39
C LEU A 39 -21.36 9.70 7.95
N ILE A 40 -20.78 9.17 6.88
CA ILE A 40 -19.59 9.73 6.24
C ILE A 40 -19.95 11.11 5.66
N PRO A 41 -19.19 12.16 6.00
CA PRO A 41 -19.38 13.47 5.41
C PRO A 41 -18.62 13.52 4.08
N TYR A 42 -19.31 13.32 2.95
CA TYR A 42 -18.65 13.40 1.63
C TYR A 42 -18.43 14.83 1.13
N ARG A 43 -19.08 15.83 1.75
CA ARG A 43 -18.92 17.24 1.36
C ARG A 43 -18.77 18.14 2.58
N LEU A 44 -18.15 19.30 2.36
CA LEU A 44 -18.13 20.38 3.33
C LEU A 44 -19.58 20.77 3.72
N PRO A 45 -19.93 20.72 5.02
CA PRO A 45 -21.24 21.16 5.48
C PRO A 45 -21.41 22.68 5.25
N PRO A 46 -22.46 23.10 4.52
CA PRO A 46 -22.70 24.52 4.27
C PRO A 46 -23.02 25.26 5.58
N ALA A 47 -22.94 26.58 5.52
CA ALA A 47 -23.27 27.44 6.65
C ALA A 47 -24.71 27.21 7.18
N PRO A 48 -24.97 27.47 8.48
CA PRO A 48 -26.32 27.38 9.02
C PRO A 48 -27.32 28.22 8.22
N ALA A 49 -28.54 27.69 8.03
CA ALA A 49 -29.57 28.36 7.23
C ALA A 49 -29.79 29.82 7.68
N GLY A 50 -29.67 30.75 6.71
CA GLY A 50 -29.81 32.19 6.93
C GLY A 50 -28.53 32.91 7.36
N TYR A 51 -27.40 32.22 7.49
CA TYR A 51 -26.08 32.86 7.55
C TYR A 51 -25.83 33.63 6.24
N LYS A 52 -25.15 34.78 6.34
CA LYS A 52 -24.83 35.61 5.18
C LYS A 52 -23.31 35.64 5.01
N PRO A 53 -22.78 35.06 3.92
CA PRO A 53 -21.38 35.18 3.59
C PRO A 53 -20.95 36.63 3.41
N THR A 54 -19.65 36.86 3.54
CA THR A 54 -19.01 38.12 3.15
C THR A 54 -18.27 37.89 1.85
N TYR A 55 -18.52 38.77 0.88
CA TYR A 55 -17.86 38.73 -0.43
C TYR A 55 -16.84 39.86 -0.51
N ILE A 56 -15.69 39.60 -1.14
CA ILE A 56 -14.63 40.59 -1.36
C ILE A 56 -14.19 40.48 -2.81
N ASP A 57 -14.35 41.59 -3.52
CA ASP A 57 -13.79 41.88 -4.84
C ASP A 57 -12.38 42.46 -4.63
N LEU A 58 -11.35 41.69 -4.97
CA LEU A 58 -9.93 41.98 -4.78
C LEU A 58 -9.39 42.86 -5.90
N ASP A 59 -9.83 42.67 -7.14
CA ASP A 59 -9.25 43.31 -8.32
C ASP A 59 -10.12 44.47 -8.89
N GLY A 60 -11.39 44.54 -8.49
CA GLY A 60 -12.36 45.59 -8.78
C GLY A 60 -13.13 45.41 -10.10
N ASP A 61 -13.20 44.21 -10.65
CA ASP A 61 -13.84 43.94 -11.95
C ASP A 61 -15.37 43.82 -11.92
N GLY A 62 -15.95 43.56 -10.74
CA GLY A 62 -17.39 43.51 -10.51
C GLY A 62 -17.89 42.21 -9.90
N ASP A 63 -17.02 41.22 -9.75
CA ASP A 63 -17.24 39.89 -9.19
C ASP A 63 -16.67 39.83 -7.77
N PRO A 64 -17.02 38.83 -6.96
CA PRO A 64 -16.32 38.55 -5.73
C PRO A 64 -15.26 37.45 -5.88
N ASP A 65 -13.97 37.76 -5.73
CA ASP A 65 -12.91 36.74 -5.71
C ASP A 65 -12.85 35.92 -4.41
N ILE A 66 -13.46 36.43 -3.33
CA ILE A 66 -13.38 35.82 -2.00
C ILE A 66 -14.76 35.70 -1.37
N LEU A 67 -15.08 34.50 -0.91
CA LEU A 67 -16.24 34.23 -0.06
C LEU A 67 -15.80 33.76 1.32
N ARG A 68 -16.07 34.58 2.34
CA ARG A 68 -15.90 34.22 3.76
C ARG A 68 -17.21 33.78 4.37
N THR A 69 -17.19 32.58 4.96
CA THR A 69 -18.36 32.00 5.61
C THR A 69 -17.95 31.13 6.81
N VAL A 70 -18.89 30.37 7.34
CA VAL A 70 -18.64 29.39 8.40
C VAL A 70 -19.27 28.05 8.02
N THR A 71 -18.69 26.96 8.48
CA THR A 71 -19.31 25.63 8.35
C THR A 71 -20.52 25.50 9.26
N ALA A 72 -21.31 24.43 9.09
CA ALA A 72 -22.42 24.10 9.98
C ALA A 72 -22.04 24.07 11.48
N ASN A 73 -20.79 23.69 11.79
CA ASN A 73 -20.24 23.62 13.15
C ASN A 73 -19.54 24.92 13.61
N GLY A 74 -19.64 26.00 12.82
CA GLY A 74 -19.09 27.30 13.16
C GLY A 74 -17.56 27.37 13.07
N ILE A 75 -16.94 26.59 12.19
CA ILE A 75 -15.53 26.77 11.79
C ILE A 75 -15.50 27.84 10.70
N PRO A 76 -14.72 28.93 10.83
CA PRO A 76 -14.58 29.90 9.76
C PRO A 76 -13.86 29.30 8.55
N VAL A 77 -14.36 29.61 7.36
CA VAL A 77 -13.74 29.22 6.08
C VAL A 77 -13.72 30.40 5.11
N GLN A 78 -12.72 30.39 4.21
CA GLN A 78 -12.58 31.33 3.12
C GLN A 78 -12.39 30.54 1.83
N TRP A 79 -13.25 30.79 0.85
CA TRP A 79 -13.05 30.38 -0.53
C TRP A 79 -12.34 31.50 -1.29
N ILE A 80 -11.44 31.10 -2.18
CA ILE A 80 -10.76 31.95 -3.15
C ILE A 80 -11.14 31.39 -4.51
N ASP A 81 -11.71 32.26 -5.34
CA ASP A 81 -12.05 32.00 -6.73
C ASP A 81 -10.81 32.21 -7.61
N ASP A 82 -10.26 31.14 -8.19
CA ASP A 82 -9.09 31.28 -9.07
C ASP A 82 -9.43 31.40 -10.55
N ASP A 83 -10.66 31.09 -10.99
CA ASP A 83 -11.07 31.17 -12.39
C ASP A 83 -12.16 32.22 -12.70
N ASP A 84 -12.50 33.04 -11.70
CA ASP A 84 -13.29 34.27 -11.80
C ASP A 84 -14.75 33.98 -12.22
N ASP A 85 -15.35 32.96 -11.62
CA ASP A 85 -16.70 32.49 -11.91
C ASP A 85 -17.70 32.66 -10.75
N MET A 86 -17.21 33.04 -9.56
CA MET A 86 -17.98 33.22 -8.34
C MET A 86 -18.96 34.39 -8.46
N GLN A 87 -20.14 34.25 -7.87
CA GLN A 87 -21.20 35.26 -7.95
C GLN A 87 -21.71 35.70 -6.57
N TYR A 88 -22.17 36.96 -6.52
CA TYR A 88 -22.89 37.48 -5.36
C TYR A 88 -24.18 36.69 -5.10
N GLY A 89 -24.17 35.92 -4.02
CA GLY A 89 -25.29 35.06 -3.63
C GLY A 89 -24.86 33.63 -3.35
N ASP A 90 -23.68 33.23 -3.81
CA ASP A 90 -23.12 31.91 -3.59
C ASP A 90 -22.85 31.66 -2.11
N LEU A 91 -22.99 30.41 -1.68
CA LEU A 91 -22.88 30.04 -0.26
C LEU A 91 -21.57 29.32 0.06
N GLU A 92 -20.88 28.88 -0.97
CA GLU A 92 -19.59 28.19 -1.03
C GLU A 92 -18.99 28.46 -2.42
N GLY A 93 -17.67 28.33 -2.54
CA GLY A 93 -17.03 28.14 -3.85
C GLY A 93 -17.28 26.73 -4.37
N ASP A 94 -16.73 26.42 -5.53
CA ASP A 94 -16.84 25.10 -6.12
C ASP A 94 -15.53 24.31 -6.03
N THR A 95 -15.40 23.25 -6.82
CA THR A 95 -14.24 22.34 -6.79
C THR A 95 -13.57 22.27 -8.15
N ASP A 96 -13.67 23.34 -8.94
CA ASP A 96 -13.01 23.53 -10.22
C ASP A 96 -12.24 24.87 -10.14
N ASN A 97 -10.90 24.81 -10.09
CA ASN A 97 -10.05 26.01 -9.96
C ASN A 97 -10.39 26.90 -8.75
N ASP A 98 -10.73 26.29 -7.61
CA ASP A 98 -11.08 27.01 -6.39
C ASP A 98 -10.21 26.59 -5.21
N CYS A 99 -9.96 27.51 -4.28
CA CYS A 99 -9.17 27.24 -3.06
C CYS A 99 -9.97 27.48 -1.77
N LEU A 100 -10.06 26.44 -0.94
CA LEU A 100 -10.67 26.45 0.39
C LEU A 100 -9.63 26.57 1.49
N MET A 101 -9.68 27.65 2.27
CA MET A 101 -8.93 27.83 3.51
C MET A 101 -9.81 27.64 4.74
N ILE A 102 -9.36 26.81 5.68
CA ILE A 102 -10.11 26.45 6.90
C ILE A 102 -9.33 26.91 8.12
N ASP A 103 -9.86 27.92 8.81
CA ASP A 103 -9.34 28.42 10.09
C ASP A 103 -9.73 27.45 11.22
N ARG A 104 -8.97 26.35 11.34
CA ARG A 104 -9.25 25.27 12.29
C ARG A 104 -9.05 25.74 13.73
N ASN A 105 -8.10 26.65 13.93
CA ASN A 105 -7.70 27.11 15.26
C ASN A 105 -8.54 28.31 15.76
N LYS A 106 -9.34 28.93 14.87
CA LYS A 106 -10.22 30.09 15.09
C LYS A 106 -9.49 31.36 15.52
N ASP A 107 -8.28 31.59 15.04
CA ASP A 107 -7.49 32.79 15.36
C ASP A 107 -7.78 33.97 14.41
N GLY A 108 -8.57 33.75 13.35
CA GLY A 108 -8.96 34.76 12.38
C GLY A 108 -7.95 34.98 11.25
N VAL A 109 -6.86 34.22 11.20
CA VAL A 109 -5.91 34.15 10.09
C VAL A 109 -6.21 32.86 9.32
N TYR A 110 -6.74 32.99 8.11
CA TYR A 110 -7.02 31.82 7.27
C TYR A 110 -5.73 31.29 6.64
N GLY A 111 -5.57 29.96 6.60
CA GLY A 111 -4.40 29.32 5.98
C GLY A 111 -3.09 29.54 6.75
N GLY A 112 -3.17 29.95 8.02
CA GLY A 112 -2.03 30.17 8.90
C GLY A 112 -1.52 28.89 9.56
N TYR A 113 -0.73 29.05 10.62
CA TYR A 113 -0.26 27.92 11.41
C TYR A 113 -1.41 27.22 12.15
N GLY A 114 -1.60 25.93 11.91
CA GLY A 114 -2.68 25.13 12.51
C GLY A 114 -3.90 24.96 11.61
N ASP A 115 -3.88 25.51 10.40
CA ASP A 115 -5.01 25.50 9.46
C ASP A 115 -4.84 24.46 8.36
N LEU A 116 -5.93 24.21 7.63
CA LEU A 116 -5.98 23.31 6.50
C LEU A 116 -6.36 24.10 5.25
N ILE A 117 -5.68 23.83 4.15
CA ILE A 117 -5.96 24.41 2.84
C ILE A 117 -6.16 23.27 1.86
N ILE A 118 -7.19 23.36 1.04
CA ILE A 118 -7.45 22.47 -0.10
C ILE A 118 -7.59 23.36 -1.33
N ASP A 119 -6.92 23.02 -2.41
CA ASP A 119 -6.94 23.77 -3.67
C ASP A 119 -7.19 22.77 -4.80
N TRP A 120 -8.22 23.04 -5.59
CA TRP A 120 -8.62 22.24 -6.75
C TRP A 120 -8.12 22.93 -8.00
N VAL A 121 -7.48 22.18 -8.89
CA VAL A 121 -6.95 22.66 -10.17
C VAL A 121 -7.63 21.84 -11.25
N GLY A 122 -8.43 22.49 -12.09
CA GLY A 122 -9.14 21.85 -13.19
C GLY A 122 -8.21 21.37 -14.30
N GLU A 123 -8.74 20.53 -15.19
CA GLU A 123 -8.06 20.16 -16.44
C GLU A 123 -7.88 21.42 -17.31
N ASP A 124 -6.68 21.63 -17.83
CA ASP A 124 -6.41 22.79 -18.68
C ASP A 124 -6.77 22.56 -20.16
N GLU A 125 -6.75 23.63 -20.95
CA GLU A 125 -7.07 23.58 -22.39
C GLU A 125 -6.15 22.68 -23.24
N ASP A 126 -4.97 22.31 -22.71
CA ASP A 126 -4.03 21.39 -23.38
C ASP A 126 -4.31 19.92 -22.99
N GLY A 127 -5.27 19.68 -22.10
CA GLY A 127 -5.65 18.37 -21.57
C GLY A 127 -4.73 17.87 -20.46
N ASN A 128 -4.00 18.76 -19.79
CA ASN A 128 -3.22 18.38 -18.60
C ASN A 128 -4.19 18.07 -17.45
N PRO A 129 -3.95 17.01 -16.67
CA PRO A 129 -4.92 16.45 -15.74
C PRO A 129 -5.33 17.44 -14.63
N ALA A 130 -6.56 17.23 -14.13
CA ALA A 130 -7.04 17.87 -12.91
C ALA A 130 -6.23 17.40 -11.70
N MET A 131 -6.14 18.25 -10.68
CA MET A 131 -5.33 18.00 -9.49
C MET A 131 -6.01 18.56 -8.24
N GLN A 132 -5.68 17.98 -7.09
CA GLN A 132 -6.01 18.55 -5.80
C GLN A 132 -4.77 18.56 -4.92
N VAL A 133 -4.50 19.69 -4.27
CA VAL A 133 -3.49 19.80 -3.22
C VAL A 133 -4.10 20.02 -1.86
N VAL A 134 -3.57 19.30 -0.87
CA VAL A 134 -3.85 19.49 0.54
C VAL A 134 -2.61 20.04 1.23
N VAL A 135 -2.75 21.19 1.89
CA VAL A 135 -1.72 21.82 2.73
C VAL A 135 -2.20 21.87 4.17
N ASP A 136 -1.67 20.96 4.98
CA ASP A 136 -1.97 20.83 6.40
C ASP A 136 -0.91 21.54 7.25
N ASN A 137 -1.16 22.82 7.56
CA ASN A 137 -0.25 23.64 8.34
C ASN A 137 -0.29 23.24 9.81
N ILE A 138 0.89 22.97 10.37
CA ILE A 138 1.04 22.59 11.78
C ILE A 138 0.91 23.81 12.70
N PRO A 139 0.58 23.63 13.99
CA PRO A 139 0.74 24.70 14.97
C PRO A 139 2.18 25.21 15.02
N GLU A 140 2.40 26.52 15.13
CA GLU A 140 3.73 27.15 15.09
C GLU A 140 4.69 26.53 16.13
N ALA A 141 4.17 26.21 17.33
CA ALA A 141 4.91 25.58 18.41
C ALA A 141 5.55 24.23 18.02
N ASN A 142 5.08 23.59 16.94
CA ASN A 142 5.55 22.31 16.45
C ASN A 142 6.56 22.42 15.30
N ARG A 143 7.01 23.62 14.90
CA ARG A 143 7.94 23.84 13.75
C ARG A 143 9.30 23.14 13.84
N MET A 144 9.66 22.63 15.03
CA MET A 144 10.88 21.84 15.27
C MET A 144 10.64 20.31 15.28
N LYS A 145 9.39 19.87 15.26
CA LYS A 145 9.03 18.45 15.14
C LYS A 145 9.21 18.03 13.68
N THR A 146 9.63 16.79 13.47
CA THR A 146 9.81 16.20 12.12
C THR A 146 8.65 15.25 11.84
N GLY A 147 8.30 15.08 10.56
CA GLY A 147 7.22 14.17 10.18
C GLY A 147 5.84 14.64 10.62
N ASN A 148 5.54 15.93 10.45
CA ASN A 148 4.26 16.54 10.82
C ASN A 148 3.87 17.64 9.82
N GLY A 149 2.57 17.81 9.65
CA GLY A 149 2.01 18.55 8.53
C GLY A 149 2.04 17.72 7.25
N HIS A 150 1.29 18.16 6.26
CA HIS A 150 1.15 17.47 4.99
C HIS A 150 1.20 18.48 3.86
N TYR A 151 1.91 18.12 2.79
CA TYR A 151 1.85 18.75 1.49
C TYR A 151 1.67 17.63 0.47
N MET A 152 0.44 17.48 0.01
CA MET A 152 -0.01 16.27 -0.70
C MET A 152 -0.76 16.66 -1.96
N TRP A 153 -0.39 16.04 -3.08
CA TRP A 153 -1.05 16.21 -4.36
C TRP A 153 -1.64 14.87 -4.78
N VAL A 154 -2.88 14.90 -5.27
CA VAL A 154 -3.45 13.85 -6.12
C VAL A 154 -3.63 14.46 -7.51
N VAL A 155 -3.22 13.73 -8.54
CA VAL A 155 -3.39 14.10 -9.95
C VAL A 155 -4.26 13.04 -10.58
N ASP A 156 -5.42 13.46 -11.07
CA ASP A 156 -6.47 12.61 -11.63
C ASP A 156 -6.09 12.23 -13.07
N THR A 157 -5.43 11.07 -13.22
CA THR A 157 -4.89 10.62 -14.50
C THR A 157 -5.83 9.68 -15.27
N ASP A 158 -6.94 9.25 -14.68
CA ASP A 158 -7.99 8.42 -15.29
C ASP A 158 -9.35 9.12 -15.42
N LYS A 159 -9.48 10.34 -14.89
CA LYS A 159 -10.60 11.26 -15.05
C LYS A 159 -11.87 10.81 -14.34
N ASP A 160 -11.72 10.36 -13.10
CA ASP A 160 -12.82 9.91 -12.25
C ASP A 160 -13.26 10.94 -11.19
N ASP A 161 -12.56 12.08 -11.11
CA ASP A 161 -12.75 13.17 -10.15
C ASP A 161 -12.61 12.76 -8.66
N VAL A 162 -11.91 11.66 -8.38
CA VAL A 162 -11.57 11.23 -7.01
C VAL A 162 -10.23 11.82 -6.58
N PHE A 163 -10.14 12.30 -5.34
CA PHE A 163 -8.93 12.98 -4.83
C PHE A 163 -8.65 12.61 -3.36
N ASN A 164 -7.99 13.48 -2.59
CA ASN A 164 -7.73 13.27 -1.17
C ASN A 164 -9.04 13.24 -0.36
N TYR A 165 -9.12 12.33 0.62
CA TYR A 165 -10.28 12.28 1.51
C TYR A 165 -10.10 13.14 2.77
N ILE A 166 -10.94 14.18 2.91
CA ILE A 166 -11.02 15.02 4.11
C ILE A 166 -12.26 14.62 4.92
N ASP A 167 -12.05 14.28 6.20
CA ASP A 167 -13.18 14.17 7.14
C ASP A 167 -13.67 15.57 7.51
N TRP A 168 -14.71 16.02 6.83
CA TRP A 168 -15.30 17.36 7.03
C TRP A 168 -15.97 17.57 8.39
N ASN A 169 -16.13 16.54 9.23
CA ASN A 169 -16.56 16.74 10.62
C ASN A 169 -15.41 17.21 11.51
N THR A 170 -14.18 16.79 11.20
CA THR A 170 -12.99 17.06 12.01
C THR A 170 -11.95 17.95 11.32
N PHE A 171 -12.12 18.21 10.02
CA PHE A 171 -11.17 18.94 9.17
C PHE A 171 -9.77 18.32 9.23
N THR A 172 -9.75 16.99 9.12
CA THR A 172 -8.54 16.19 9.08
C THR A 172 -8.47 15.43 7.77
N LEU A 173 -7.28 15.42 7.18
CA LEU A 173 -6.95 14.52 6.09
C LEU A 173 -6.96 13.08 6.64
N ARG A 174 -7.68 12.18 5.96
CA ARG A 174 -8.01 10.83 6.45
C ARG A 174 -7.78 9.80 5.37
N CYS A 175 -6.55 9.78 4.89
CA CYS A 175 -6.19 9.02 3.72
C CYS A 175 -6.43 7.50 3.80
N TRP A 176 -6.54 6.90 5.00
CA TRP A 176 -6.67 5.44 5.15
C TRP A 176 -8.09 4.96 5.48
N ILE A 177 -9.09 5.83 5.33
CA ILE A 177 -10.48 5.39 5.48
C ILE A 177 -10.88 4.65 4.22
N HIS A 178 -11.53 3.50 4.40
CA HIS A 178 -11.93 2.62 3.31
C HIS A 178 -13.25 1.90 3.64
N ASN A 179 -13.93 1.38 2.61
CA ASN A 179 -14.93 0.35 2.79
C ASN A 179 -14.27 -1.04 2.77
N GLY A 180 -14.95 -2.05 3.32
CA GLY A 180 -14.49 -3.44 3.22
C GLY A 180 -13.08 -3.64 3.76
N LEU A 181 -12.24 -4.35 2.99
CA LEU A 181 -10.83 -4.58 3.33
C LEU A 181 -9.92 -3.47 2.80
N SER A 182 -10.22 -2.92 1.62
CA SER A 182 -9.26 -2.09 0.88
C SER A 182 -9.85 -1.09 -0.13
N ASP A 183 -11.17 -0.83 -0.12
CA ASP A 183 -11.81 0.19 -0.98
C ASP A 183 -11.60 1.61 -0.41
N PHE A 184 -10.42 2.18 -0.62
CA PHE A 184 -10.01 3.47 -0.04
C PHE A 184 -10.81 4.65 -0.60
N TYR A 185 -11.12 5.61 0.27
CA TYR A 185 -11.84 6.83 -0.14
C TYR A 185 -10.94 7.86 -0.81
N GLU A 186 -9.64 7.78 -0.52
CA GLU A 186 -8.63 8.52 -1.25
C GLU A 186 -8.29 7.77 -2.53
N ASP A 187 -8.00 8.52 -3.58
CA ASP A 187 -7.72 7.97 -4.90
C ASP A 187 -6.38 7.22 -4.95
N TYR A 188 -6.47 5.92 -4.67
CA TYR A 188 -5.40 4.94 -4.88
C TYR A 188 -5.80 3.89 -5.94
N ASN A 189 -6.97 4.05 -6.55
CA ASN A 189 -7.58 3.06 -7.41
C ASN A 189 -7.29 3.36 -8.88
N GLY A 190 -7.43 2.36 -9.74
CA GLY A 190 -7.30 2.53 -11.19
C GLY A 190 -5.93 3.08 -11.61
N ARG A 191 -5.94 4.23 -12.29
CA ARG A 191 -4.74 4.90 -12.76
C ARG A 191 -4.70 6.33 -12.22
N SER A 192 -4.09 6.47 -11.06
CA SER A 192 -3.89 7.74 -10.37
C SER A 192 -2.43 8.02 -10.01
N THR A 193 -2.14 9.30 -9.72
CA THR A 193 -0.81 9.76 -9.29
C THR A 193 -0.91 10.50 -7.97
N PHE A 194 -0.06 10.10 -7.03
CA PHE A 194 -0.02 10.62 -5.67
C PHE A 194 1.37 11.14 -5.31
N MET A 195 1.44 12.30 -4.66
CA MET A 195 2.70 12.84 -4.11
C MET A 195 2.51 13.32 -2.69
N LYS A 196 3.49 13.06 -1.81
CA LYS A 196 3.35 13.36 -0.37
C LYS A 196 4.65 13.61 0.37
N ILE A 197 4.62 14.61 1.24
CA ILE A 197 5.65 14.83 2.26
C ILE A 197 5.01 15.20 3.59
N HIS A 198 5.55 14.60 4.66
CA HIS A 198 5.16 14.94 6.04
C HIS A 198 5.87 16.22 6.52
N SER A 199 5.56 17.34 5.87
CA SER A 199 6.07 18.67 6.16
C SER A 199 5.06 19.73 5.71
N THR A 200 5.11 20.90 6.34
CA THR A 200 4.48 22.11 5.80
C THR A 200 5.38 22.75 4.73
N THR A 201 4.79 23.50 3.82
CA THR A 201 5.43 23.99 2.59
C THR A 201 6.58 24.96 2.85
N GLU A 202 6.49 25.82 3.86
CA GLU A 202 7.53 26.79 4.25
C GLU A 202 8.83 26.13 4.75
N ARG A 203 8.77 24.83 5.05
CA ARG A 203 9.90 23.99 5.50
C ARG A 203 10.51 23.15 4.38
N VAL A 204 9.92 23.19 3.18
CA VAL A 204 10.44 22.50 1.99
C VAL A 204 11.27 23.49 1.17
N ASN A 205 12.44 23.05 0.72
CA ASN A 205 13.36 23.87 -0.08
C ASN A 205 12.81 24.20 -1.46
N ASP A 206 12.17 23.24 -2.12
CA ASP A 206 11.52 23.40 -3.42
C ASP A 206 10.14 22.73 -3.40
N VAL A 207 9.09 23.54 -3.50
CA VAL A 207 7.70 23.08 -3.41
C VAL A 207 7.19 22.46 -4.72
N ARG A 208 8.01 22.45 -5.78
CA ARG A 208 7.72 21.67 -7.00
C ARG A 208 7.99 20.18 -6.83
N MET A 209 8.71 19.81 -5.76
CA MET A 209 9.18 18.45 -5.47
C MET A 209 8.47 17.88 -4.24
N ASN A 210 8.56 16.57 -4.05
CA ASN A 210 7.98 15.87 -2.92
C ASN A 210 8.88 14.76 -2.35
N TRP A 211 8.54 14.17 -1.19
CA TRP A 211 9.27 12.99 -0.65
C TRP A 211 8.82 11.72 -1.36
N GLU A 212 7.55 11.36 -1.24
CA GLU A 212 6.91 10.36 -2.11
C GLU A 212 6.62 11.07 -3.43
N ASN A 213 7.42 10.78 -4.47
CA ASN A 213 7.50 11.64 -5.65
C ASN A 213 7.75 10.86 -6.95
N PRO A 214 6.73 10.19 -7.48
CA PRO A 214 5.39 10.00 -6.90
C PRO A 214 5.16 8.56 -6.43
N PHE A 215 3.93 8.27 -6.01
CA PHE A 215 3.35 6.94 -6.02
C PHE A 215 2.36 6.87 -7.18
N LEU A 216 2.55 5.92 -8.08
CA LEU A 216 1.75 5.72 -9.28
C LEU A 216 0.96 4.43 -9.16
N PHE A 217 -0.31 4.48 -9.47
CA PHE A 217 -1.20 3.33 -9.59
C PHE A 217 -1.52 3.09 -11.08
N TYR A 218 -1.68 1.83 -11.47
CA TYR A 218 -1.84 1.42 -12.85
C TYR A 218 -2.99 0.42 -13.00
N ASP A 219 -3.84 0.70 -13.98
CA ASP A 219 -4.88 -0.19 -14.49
C ASP A 219 -4.55 -0.56 -15.96
N PRO A 220 -3.66 -1.55 -16.19
CA PRO A 220 -3.21 -1.94 -17.52
C PRO A 220 -4.28 -2.68 -18.33
N ASP A 221 -5.22 -3.38 -17.69
CA ASP A 221 -6.27 -4.13 -18.36
C ASP A 221 -7.60 -3.36 -18.50
N ASN A 222 -7.70 -2.19 -17.86
CA ASN A 222 -8.76 -1.17 -17.95
C ASN A 222 -10.09 -1.65 -17.38
N ASP A 223 -10.05 -2.38 -16.26
CA ASP A 223 -11.25 -2.85 -15.56
C ASP A 223 -11.66 -1.96 -14.37
N GLY A 224 -10.86 -0.94 -14.06
CA GLY A 224 -11.05 0.02 -12.97
C GLY A 224 -10.36 -0.36 -11.67
N LEU A 225 -9.52 -1.42 -11.65
CA LEU A 225 -8.80 -1.89 -10.47
C LEU A 225 -7.29 -1.65 -10.61
N THR A 226 -6.61 -1.55 -9.47
CA THR A 226 -5.17 -1.25 -9.43
C THR A 226 -4.35 -2.53 -9.48
N GLU A 227 -3.83 -2.86 -10.64
CA GLU A 227 -3.06 -4.09 -10.86
C GLU A 227 -1.57 -3.95 -10.55
N MET A 228 -1.05 -2.73 -10.63
CA MET A 228 0.36 -2.45 -10.37
C MET A 228 0.49 -1.10 -9.71
N ALA A 229 1.53 -0.97 -8.87
CA ALA A 229 1.89 0.32 -8.32
C ALA A 229 3.42 0.51 -8.28
N ILE A 230 3.87 1.74 -8.53
CA ILE A 230 5.28 2.12 -8.43
C ILE A 230 5.44 3.31 -7.50
N ARG A 231 6.18 3.11 -6.42
CA ARG A 231 6.44 4.12 -5.39
C ARG A 231 7.87 4.62 -5.46
N PHE A 232 8.06 5.91 -5.68
CA PHE A 232 9.35 6.59 -5.71
C PHE A 232 9.55 7.45 -4.47
N CYS A 233 10.76 7.43 -3.90
CA CYS A 233 11.12 8.27 -2.76
C CYS A 233 12.39 9.11 -3.04
N ASP A 234 12.30 10.42 -2.83
CA ASP A 234 13.43 11.34 -2.64
C ASP A 234 13.61 11.58 -1.14
N SER A 235 14.42 10.74 -0.48
CA SER A 235 14.54 10.76 0.98
C SER A 235 15.09 12.11 1.49
N PRO A 236 14.27 12.93 2.19
CA PRO A 236 14.67 14.27 2.55
C PRO A 236 15.71 14.28 3.66
N LYS A 237 16.72 15.16 3.54
CA LYS A 237 17.61 15.47 4.65
C LYS A 237 16.95 16.47 5.58
N ILE A 238 16.83 16.12 6.86
CA ILE A 238 16.33 17.06 7.88
C ILE A 238 17.44 18.02 8.30
N VAL A 239 17.24 19.31 8.07
CA VAL A 239 18.16 20.40 8.47
C VAL A 239 17.48 21.31 9.50
N LYS A 240 18.09 21.46 10.68
CA LYS A 240 17.56 22.28 11.78
C LYS A 240 18.27 23.62 11.85
N GLU A 241 17.59 24.69 11.44
CA GLU A 241 18.15 26.04 11.37
C GLU A 241 17.12 27.08 11.80
N ASN A 242 17.58 28.16 12.45
CA ASN A 242 16.71 29.27 12.92
C ASN A 242 15.48 28.85 13.75
N GLY A 243 15.56 27.70 14.43
CA GLY A 243 14.45 27.16 15.21
C GLY A 243 13.34 26.54 14.37
N GLN A 244 13.65 26.06 13.17
CA GLN A 244 12.78 25.31 12.26
C GLN A 244 13.47 24.02 11.80
N ALA A 245 12.72 22.93 11.62
CA ALA A 245 13.21 21.67 11.07
C ALA A 245 12.78 21.54 9.60
N ASN A 246 13.68 21.86 8.68
CA ASN A 246 13.42 21.86 7.24
C ASN A 246 13.62 20.47 6.63
N SER A 247 12.74 20.10 5.70
CA SER A 247 12.85 18.90 4.87
C SER A 247 13.50 19.30 3.55
N VAL A 248 14.77 18.92 3.38
CA VAL A 248 15.57 19.30 2.20
C VAL A 248 15.58 18.12 1.23
N LEU A 249 14.79 18.24 0.16
CA LEU A 249 14.73 17.31 -0.97
C LEU A 249 15.94 17.50 -1.88
N SER A 250 16.37 16.41 -2.51
CA SER A 250 17.59 16.37 -3.31
C SER A 250 17.37 16.54 -4.80
N GLY A 251 16.14 16.36 -5.29
CA GLY A 251 15.84 16.25 -6.72
C GLY A 251 16.26 14.90 -7.30
N ASN A 252 16.46 13.89 -6.45
CA ASN A 252 16.95 12.58 -6.83
C ASN A 252 16.19 11.47 -6.08
N ILE A 253 15.66 10.51 -6.82
CA ILE A 253 15.06 9.32 -6.24
C ILE A 253 16.19 8.41 -5.77
N ASP A 254 16.15 8.00 -4.50
CA ASP A 254 17.13 7.07 -3.90
C ASP A 254 16.54 5.71 -3.53
N TRP A 255 15.21 5.60 -3.61
CA TRP A 255 14.46 4.39 -3.29
C TRP A 255 13.25 4.24 -4.21
N VAL A 256 13.03 3.04 -4.72
CA VAL A 256 11.88 2.69 -5.58
C VAL A 256 11.31 1.37 -5.13
N SER A 257 10.01 1.20 -5.33
CA SER A 257 9.40 -0.12 -5.29
C SER A 257 8.31 -0.30 -6.32
N VAL A 258 8.25 -1.50 -6.86
CA VAL A 258 7.32 -1.94 -7.90
C VAL A 258 6.52 -3.12 -7.34
N SER A 259 5.22 -2.93 -7.15
CA SER A 259 4.28 -3.95 -6.65
C SER A 259 3.29 -4.36 -7.74
N MET A 260 2.91 -5.63 -7.79
CA MET A 260 2.08 -6.20 -8.86
C MET A 260 1.13 -7.26 -8.30
N ASP A 261 -0.14 -7.22 -8.70
CA ASP A 261 -1.04 -8.35 -8.74
C ASP A 261 -0.64 -9.18 -9.97
N THR A 262 -0.17 -10.41 -9.77
CA THR A 262 0.32 -11.24 -10.87
C THR A 262 -0.66 -12.32 -11.28
N ASP A 263 -1.76 -12.51 -10.56
CA ASP A 263 -2.79 -13.46 -10.94
C ASP A 263 -4.14 -12.82 -11.33
N ASN A 264 -4.18 -11.48 -11.29
CA ASN A 264 -5.21 -10.58 -11.82
C ASN A 264 -6.57 -10.88 -11.18
N ASP A 265 -6.59 -10.93 -9.85
CA ASP A 265 -7.75 -11.33 -9.06
C ASP A 265 -8.24 -10.26 -8.07
N ASN A 266 -7.64 -9.07 -8.12
CA ASN A 266 -8.24 -7.85 -7.62
C ASN A 266 -9.73 -7.77 -7.98
N ALA A 267 -10.53 -7.32 -7.02
CA ALA A 267 -11.98 -7.18 -7.19
C ALA A 267 -12.55 -6.19 -6.17
N SER A 268 -13.82 -5.80 -6.35
CA SER A 268 -14.50 -5.00 -5.31
C SER A 268 -14.52 -5.74 -3.96
N GLY A 269 -13.98 -5.09 -2.92
CA GLY A 269 -13.71 -5.61 -1.59
C GLY A 269 -12.34 -6.26 -1.40
N ASN A 270 -11.52 -6.32 -2.47
CA ASN A 270 -10.14 -6.82 -2.56
C ASN A 270 -9.36 -5.95 -3.58
N GLU A 271 -9.40 -4.63 -3.43
CA GLU A 271 -8.88 -3.68 -4.42
C GLU A 271 -7.33 -3.59 -4.48
N PHE A 272 -6.64 -4.22 -3.52
CA PHE A 272 -5.19 -4.14 -3.38
C PHE A 272 -4.61 -5.47 -2.93
N ASP A 273 -4.52 -6.42 -3.85
CA ASP A 273 -3.98 -7.77 -3.65
C ASP A 273 -2.68 -7.98 -4.45
N PHE A 274 -1.64 -7.21 -4.10
CA PHE A 274 -0.35 -7.36 -4.78
C PHE A 274 0.37 -8.63 -4.30
N ASP A 275 0.52 -9.59 -5.21
CA ASP A 275 1.28 -10.84 -5.05
C ASP A 275 2.77 -10.62 -4.71
N MET A 276 3.40 -9.62 -5.32
CA MET A 276 4.84 -9.44 -5.19
C MET A 276 5.31 -7.99 -5.28
N THR A 277 6.52 -7.76 -4.77
CA THR A 277 7.16 -6.45 -4.74
C THR A 277 8.66 -6.57 -5.03
N ILE A 278 9.18 -5.73 -5.94
CA ILE A 278 10.62 -5.53 -6.16
C ILE A 278 11.02 -4.14 -5.70
N HIS A 279 11.95 -4.09 -4.76
CA HIS A 279 12.44 -2.88 -4.12
C HIS A 279 13.88 -2.57 -4.55
N PHE A 280 14.16 -1.31 -4.86
CA PHE A 280 15.49 -0.82 -5.25
C PHE A 280 15.96 0.28 -4.29
N THR A 281 17.23 0.22 -3.89
CA THR A 281 17.88 1.30 -3.12
C THR A 281 19.28 1.60 -3.65
N GLY A 282 19.65 2.87 -3.73
CA GLY A 282 20.99 3.28 -4.12
C GLY A 282 21.06 4.75 -4.52
N PRO A 283 22.10 5.15 -5.28
CA PRO A 283 22.20 6.50 -5.84
C PRO A 283 21.01 6.92 -6.72
N GLY A 284 20.29 5.96 -7.29
CA GLY A 284 19.09 6.13 -8.10
C GLY A 284 19.26 7.07 -9.30
N PHE A 285 18.32 8.00 -9.48
CA PHE A 285 18.27 8.90 -10.64
C PHE A 285 17.69 10.28 -10.31
N ASN A 286 18.12 11.29 -11.07
CA ASN A 286 17.60 12.66 -10.97
C ASN A 286 16.30 12.79 -11.75
N TYR A 287 15.31 13.48 -11.19
CA TYR A 287 13.98 13.65 -11.80
C TYR A 287 13.63 15.12 -12.10
N GLU A 288 14.56 16.06 -11.92
CA GLU A 288 14.29 17.49 -12.11
C GLU A 288 13.92 17.87 -13.56
N ASN A 289 14.15 16.96 -14.52
CA ASN A 289 13.71 17.10 -15.90
C ASN A 289 12.30 16.54 -16.18
N GLN A 290 11.69 15.82 -15.24
CA GLN A 290 10.34 15.26 -15.35
C GLN A 290 9.32 16.31 -14.95
N LYS A 291 8.97 17.20 -15.89
CA LYS A 291 8.21 18.42 -15.64
C LYS A 291 6.76 18.26 -16.09
N HIS A 292 5.85 18.52 -15.16
CA HIS A 292 4.40 18.48 -15.39
C HIS A 292 3.82 19.87 -15.18
N ILE A 293 3.13 20.36 -16.20
CA ILE A 293 2.54 21.71 -16.22
C ILE A 293 1.03 21.54 -16.27
N ASN A 294 0.32 22.40 -15.56
CA ASN A 294 -1.08 22.68 -15.80
C ASN A 294 -1.22 24.21 -15.69
N LYS A 295 -1.87 24.86 -16.67
CA LYS A 295 -1.98 26.32 -16.73
C LYS A 295 -2.75 26.92 -15.55
N ASN A 296 -3.61 26.13 -14.92
CA ASN A 296 -4.43 26.53 -13.78
C ASN A 296 -3.70 26.34 -12.43
N LEU A 297 -2.48 25.76 -12.39
CA LEU A 297 -1.68 25.65 -11.16
C LEU A 297 -1.42 27.00 -10.50
N ARG A 298 -1.36 28.07 -11.31
CA ARG A 298 -1.25 29.41 -10.80
C ARG A 298 -2.65 29.95 -10.53
N GLY A 299 -3.07 29.90 -9.27
CA GLY A 299 -4.28 30.62 -8.87
C GLY A 299 -4.11 32.14 -8.81
N LEU A 300 -5.15 32.81 -8.32
CA LEU A 300 -5.32 34.25 -8.31
C LEU A 300 -4.16 34.97 -7.61
N PRO A 301 -3.37 35.80 -8.32
CA PRO A 301 -2.22 36.48 -7.73
C PRO A 301 -2.52 37.41 -6.55
N GLU A 302 -3.68 38.04 -6.57
CA GLU A 302 -4.17 38.98 -5.57
C GLU A 302 -4.37 38.28 -4.21
N ALA A 303 -4.67 36.99 -4.22
CA ALA A 303 -4.89 36.16 -3.03
C ALA A 303 -3.60 35.66 -2.35
N ASP A 304 -2.42 35.84 -2.98
CA ASP A 304 -1.12 35.37 -2.46
C ASP A 304 -0.84 35.77 -1.00
N THR A 305 -1.38 36.92 -0.57
CA THR A 305 -1.15 37.48 0.76
C THR A 305 -1.82 36.71 1.90
N PHE A 306 -2.74 35.80 1.58
CA PHE A 306 -3.43 34.96 2.57
C PHE A 306 -2.65 33.72 2.98
N PHE A 307 -1.63 33.31 2.22
CA PHE A 307 -0.93 32.04 2.44
C PHE A 307 0.29 32.21 3.35
N LEU A 308 0.47 31.27 4.30
CA LEU A 308 1.70 31.16 5.09
C LEU A 308 2.96 31.05 4.22
N ASP A 309 2.86 30.26 3.14
CA ASP A 309 3.88 30.11 2.11
C ASP A 309 3.23 30.19 0.73
N ALA A 310 3.28 31.36 0.09
CA ALA A 310 2.70 31.54 -1.24
C ALA A 310 3.51 30.87 -2.37
N ARG A 311 4.65 30.21 -2.09
CA ARG A 311 5.47 29.57 -3.15
C ARG A 311 4.71 28.44 -3.86
N TRP A 312 3.93 27.64 -3.14
CA TRP A 312 3.22 26.51 -3.74
C TRP A 312 2.01 26.96 -4.57
N ARG A 313 1.46 28.16 -4.32
CA ARG A 313 0.44 28.79 -5.18
C ARG A 313 1.01 29.44 -6.44
N LYS A 314 2.34 29.54 -6.52
CA LYS A 314 3.10 30.16 -7.62
C LYS A 314 3.76 29.12 -8.51
N LEU A 315 3.36 27.86 -8.39
CA LEU A 315 3.97 26.76 -9.10
C LEU A 315 3.74 26.95 -10.61
N PRO A 316 4.81 26.94 -11.42
CA PRO A 316 4.67 26.86 -12.87
C PRO A 316 4.60 25.40 -13.34
N GLU A 317 5.06 24.46 -12.52
CA GLU A 317 5.21 23.05 -12.82
C GLU A 317 5.39 22.24 -11.52
N LEU A 318 5.07 20.95 -11.58
CA LEU A 318 5.46 19.92 -10.62
C LEU A 318 6.57 19.04 -11.24
N LEU A 319 7.42 18.45 -10.40
CA LEU A 319 8.56 17.66 -10.84
C LEU A 319 8.44 16.22 -10.34
N TYR A 320 8.05 15.27 -11.20
CA TYR A 320 7.89 13.86 -10.81
C TYR A 320 7.94 12.91 -12.03
N PRO A 321 8.50 11.70 -11.90
CA PRO A 321 8.35 10.63 -12.90
C PRO A 321 6.88 10.28 -13.14
N ASP A 322 6.38 10.33 -14.37
CA ASP A 322 5.02 9.88 -14.70
C ASP A 322 4.95 8.38 -15.03
N HIS A 323 3.74 7.88 -15.30
CA HIS A 323 3.51 6.48 -15.69
C HIS A 323 4.29 6.03 -16.93
N ASP A 324 4.62 6.95 -17.84
CA ASP A 324 5.31 6.62 -19.10
C ASP A 324 6.83 6.49 -18.87
N ALA A 325 7.41 7.31 -17.98
CA ALA A 325 8.83 7.33 -17.69
C ALA A 325 9.24 6.39 -16.53
N ALA A 326 8.33 6.13 -15.58
CA ALA A 326 8.61 5.43 -14.32
C ALA A 326 9.36 4.10 -14.49
N TRP A 327 8.91 3.25 -15.40
CA TRP A 327 9.51 1.93 -15.62
C TRP A 327 10.96 2.02 -16.11
N ASP A 328 11.19 2.86 -17.12
CA ASP A 328 12.51 3.03 -17.74
C ASP A 328 13.47 3.74 -16.78
N LEU A 329 13.00 4.74 -16.04
CA LEU A 329 13.79 5.38 -15.00
C LEU A 329 14.22 4.39 -13.91
N THR A 330 13.35 3.44 -13.55
CA THR A 330 13.65 2.42 -12.54
C THR A 330 14.67 1.39 -13.06
N PHE A 331 14.37 0.74 -14.18
CA PHE A 331 15.13 -0.45 -14.61
C PHE A 331 16.29 -0.15 -15.56
N LYS A 332 16.26 0.99 -16.28
CA LYS A 332 17.27 1.30 -17.32
C LYS A 332 18.20 2.44 -16.93
N GLU A 333 17.69 3.47 -16.26
CA GLU A 333 18.47 4.66 -15.88
C GLU A 333 18.95 4.64 -14.43
N GLY A 334 18.15 4.05 -13.54
CA GLY A 334 18.40 3.98 -12.11
C GLY A 334 19.72 3.27 -11.77
N LYS A 335 20.44 3.84 -10.80
CA LYS A 335 21.68 3.27 -10.27
C LYS A 335 21.44 2.74 -8.88
N TRP A 336 21.38 1.41 -8.76
CA TRP A 336 21.01 0.75 -7.51
C TRP A 336 22.22 0.04 -6.90
N ASP A 337 22.31 0.09 -5.58
CA ASP A 337 23.28 -0.66 -4.80
C ASP A 337 22.69 -1.98 -4.29
N LYS A 338 21.36 -2.04 -4.11
CA LYS A 338 20.64 -3.19 -3.58
C LYS A 338 19.30 -3.37 -4.27
N VAL A 339 18.89 -4.63 -4.39
CA VAL A 339 17.55 -5.01 -4.83
C VAL A 339 17.00 -6.06 -3.90
N TRP A 340 15.80 -5.84 -3.37
CA TRP A 340 15.10 -6.83 -2.55
C TRP A 340 13.81 -7.23 -3.22
N PHE A 341 13.32 -8.40 -2.87
CA PHE A 341 12.10 -8.96 -3.38
C PHE A 341 11.28 -9.48 -2.23
N THR A 342 9.98 -9.23 -2.27
CA THR A 342 9.03 -9.86 -1.35
C THR A 342 7.89 -10.46 -2.16
N TYR A 343 7.46 -11.66 -1.77
CA TYR A 343 6.32 -12.37 -2.33
C TYR A 343 5.32 -12.65 -1.20
N ASP A 344 4.05 -12.30 -1.43
CA ASP A 344 2.94 -12.67 -0.56
C ASP A 344 2.60 -14.16 -0.75
N GLU A 345 3.07 -15.00 0.16
CA GLU A 345 2.87 -16.44 0.00
C GLU A 345 1.49 -16.91 0.50
N ASP A 346 0.73 -16.09 1.20
CA ASP A 346 -0.56 -16.41 1.83
C ASP A 346 -1.77 -15.55 1.44
N ASP A 347 -1.61 -14.59 0.52
CA ASP A 347 -2.70 -13.89 -0.21
C ASP A 347 -3.58 -12.98 0.66
N ASP A 348 -2.97 -12.34 1.64
CA ASP A 348 -3.76 -11.78 2.74
C ASP A 348 -3.66 -10.26 2.88
N CYS A 349 -2.89 -9.61 2.01
CA CYS A 349 -2.80 -8.17 2.06
C CYS A 349 -3.80 -7.46 1.18
N ASN A 350 -4.18 -6.32 1.70
CA ASN A 350 -5.32 -5.53 1.30
C ASN A 350 -4.97 -4.05 1.51
N ARG A 351 -3.73 -3.66 1.21
CA ARG A 351 -3.22 -2.32 1.55
C ARG A 351 -2.55 -1.67 0.35
N TRP A 352 -2.99 -0.47 0.01
CA TRP A 352 -2.39 0.32 -1.07
C TRP A 352 -0.92 0.68 -0.81
N GLU A 353 -0.51 0.83 0.46
CA GLU A 353 0.89 1.12 0.82
C GLU A 353 1.84 -0.07 0.58
N ARG A 354 1.33 -1.24 0.19
CA ARG A 354 2.06 -2.51 0.14
C ARG A 354 3.08 -2.55 -1.00
N VAL A 355 4.15 -1.84 -0.72
CA VAL A 355 5.50 -2.21 -1.04
C VAL A 355 5.97 -3.04 0.17
N GLU A 356 5.96 -4.36 0.10
CA GLU A 356 6.42 -5.16 1.23
C GLU A 356 7.91 -4.92 1.50
N LEU A 357 8.24 -4.63 2.76
CA LEU A 357 9.57 -4.18 3.17
C LEU A 357 10.20 -5.11 4.19
N TYR A 358 10.25 -6.39 3.83
CA TYR A 358 11.08 -7.35 4.53
C TYR A 358 12.54 -6.93 4.42
N GLN A 359 13.19 -6.78 5.58
CA GLN A 359 14.56 -6.32 5.68
C GLN A 359 15.51 -7.51 5.89
N PRO A 360 16.76 -7.46 5.42
CA PRO A 360 17.75 -8.53 5.58
C PRO A 360 18.23 -8.61 7.04
N ARG A 361 17.36 -9.13 7.90
CA ARG A 361 17.49 -9.12 9.36
C ARG A 361 17.19 -10.50 9.94
N ASP A 362 16.99 -10.57 11.25
CA ASP A 362 16.84 -11.84 11.96
C ASP A 362 15.54 -12.56 11.52
N PRO A 363 15.62 -13.79 10.98
CA PRO A 363 14.45 -14.52 10.51
C PRO A 363 13.47 -14.88 11.63
N PHE A 364 13.86 -14.84 12.90
CA PHE A 364 13.05 -15.35 14.02
C PHE A 364 12.62 -14.29 15.03
N LYS A 365 13.05 -13.03 14.89
CA LYS A 365 12.55 -11.91 15.72
C LYS A 365 11.32 -11.33 15.08
N VAL A 366 10.28 -11.07 15.86
CA VAL A 366 9.02 -10.51 15.36
C VAL A 366 8.80 -9.13 15.96
N GLY A 367 8.27 -8.22 15.15
CA GLY A 367 7.72 -6.96 15.59
C GLY A 367 8.42 -5.73 15.02
N LYS A 368 7.63 -4.67 14.86
CA LYS A 368 8.10 -3.33 14.48
C LYS A 368 9.28 -2.92 15.37
N ASN A 369 10.39 -2.54 14.74
CA ASN A 369 11.62 -2.11 15.41
C ASN A 369 12.25 -3.15 16.37
N GLN A 370 11.93 -4.44 16.23
CA GLN A 370 12.52 -5.52 17.03
C GLN A 370 13.72 -6.21 16.35
N GLY A 371 14.09 -5.79 15.14
CA GLY A 371 15.23 -6.33 14.41
C GLY A 371 14.98 -7.66 13.69
N GLY A 372 13.70 -8.01 13.47
CA GLY A 372 13.27 -9.08 12.57
C GLY A 372 13.28 -8.67 11.11
N ILE A 373 12.95 -9.59 10.19
CA ILE A 373 12.72 -9.23 8.78
C ILE A 373 11.52 -8.28 8.66
N ASP A 374 10.50 -8.45 9.50
CA ASP A 374 9.32 -7.57 9.65
C ASP A 374 9.61 -6.30 10.49
N ASN A 375 10.86 -5.83 10.50
CA ASN A 375 11.24 -4.67 11.32
C ASN A 375 10.52 -3.39 10.88
N ASN A 376 10.18 -3.28 9.59
CA ASN A 376 9.31 -2.21 9.12
C ASN A 376 7.92 -2.40 9.75
N GLY A 377 7.35 -1.31 10.27
CA GLY A 377 6.02 -1.35 10.87
C GLY A 377 4.89 -1.68 9.89
N GLN A 378 5.15 -1.60 8.59
CA GLN A 378 4.20 -1.93 7.51
C GLN A 378 4.29 -3.39 7.01
N ALA A 379 5.31 -4.14 7.45
CA ALA A 379 5.52 -5.52 7.02
C ALA A 379 4.71 -6.50 7.88
N ASP A 380 4.29 -7.61 7.28
CA ASP A 380 3.62 -8.68 7.99
C ASP A 380 4.60 -9.45 8.89
N PRO A 381 4.22 -9.83 10.11
CA PRO A 381 5.10 -10.60 10.98
C PRO A 381 5.40 -12.02 10.46
N ALA A 382 4.48 -12.63 9.71
CA ALA A 382 4.61 -13.89 8.99
C ALA A 382 3.60 -13.90 7.82
N GLY A 383 3.79 -14.80 6.85
CA GLY A 383 3.03 -14.85 5.61
C GLY A 383 3.99 -14.79 4.43
N ASP A 384 4.69 -13.67 4.31
CA ASP A 384 5.56 -13.37 3.17
C ASP A 384 6.92 -14.08 3.13
N ARG A 385 7.48 -14.11 1.92
CA ARG A 385 8.87 -14.48 1.63
C ARG A 385 9.67 -13.26 1.19
N GLY A 386 10.73 -12.94 1.91
CA GLY A 386 11.70 -11.89 1.55
C GLY A 386 13.01 -12.46 0.99
N GLU A 387 13.60 -11.77 0.02
CA GLU A 387 14.86 -12.14 -0.65
C GLU A 387 15.70 -10.90 -0.90
N TRP A 388 17.01 -11.04 -0.76
CA TRP A 388 17.92 -9.89 -0.69
C TRP A 388 19.13 -10.11 -1.59
N ASP A 389 19.24 -9.27 -2.63
CA ASP A 389 20.45 -9.02 -3.42
C ASP A 389 21.09 -7.74 -2.86
N GLU A 390 22.05 -7.91 -1.95
CA GLU A 390 22.69 -6.80 -1.23
C GLU A 390 23.82 -6.11 -2.00
N ASP A 391 24.18 -6.62 -3.18
CA ASP A 391 25.19 -6.03 -4.07
C ASP A 391 24.69 -5.67 -5.48
N ASN A 392 23.39 -5.86 -5.73
CA ASN A 392 22.71 -5.63 -7.01
C ASN A 392 23.37 -6.41 -8.16
N SER A 393 23.88 -7.61 -7.91
CA SER A 393 24.46 -8.47 -8.94
C SER A 393 23.42 -9.01 -9.92
N GLY A 394 22.16 -9.11 -9.49
CA GLY A 394 21.04 -9.60 -10.28
C GLY A 394 20.35 -8.54 -11.13
N HIS A 395 20.52 -7.26 -10.80
CA HIS A 395 19.88 -6.14 -11.50
C HIS A 395 18.34 -6.22 -11.54
N GLY A 396 17.73 -6.72 -10.46
CA GLY A 396 16.27 -6.87 -10.34
C GLY A 396 15.65 -7.88 -11.32
N GLN A 397 16.46 -8.78 -11.86
CA GLN A 397 15.98 -9.87 -12.69
C GLN A 397 15.39 -10.99 -11.84
N LEU A 398 14.42 -11.72 -12.41
CA LEU A 398 13.76 -12.83 -11.73
C LEU A 398 14.14 -14.18 -12.38
N TYR A 399 13.82 -15.28 -11.73
CA TYR A 399 13.87 -16.61 -12.32
C TYR A 399 12.83 -17.53 -11.68
N VAL A 400 12.43 -18.59 -12.40
CA VAL A 400 11.60 -19.66 -11.83
C VAL A 400 12.54 -20.75 -11.32
N SER A 401 12.63 -20.90 -10.01
CA SER A 401 13.62 -21.77 -9.39
C SER A 401 13.30 -23.25 -9.64
N PRO A 402 14.29 -24.06 -10.05
CA PRO A 402 14.09 -25.50 -10.14
C PRO A 402 13.89 -26.15 -8.77
N ILE A 403 14.32 -25.51 -7.67
CA ILE A 403 14.37 -26.12 -6.32
C ILE A 403 12.97 -26.32 -5.71
N ASP A 404 12.04 -25.40 -5.98
CA ASP A 404 10.68 -25.37 -5.43
C ASP A 404 9.60 -24.98 -6.46
N GLY A 405 10.02 -24.54 -7.66
CA GLY A 405 9.13 -24.10 -8.73
C GLY A 405 8.63 -22.66 -8.60
N LYS A 406 9.07 -21.89 -7.61
CA LYS A 406 8.59 -20.52 -7.34
C LYS A 406 9.36 -19.46 -8.14
N ILE A 407 8.84 -18.24 -8.15
CA ILE A 407 9.54 -17.05 -8.67
C ILE A 407 10.51 -16.56 -7.59
N HIS A 408 11.77 -16.32 -7.95
CA HIS A 408 12.84 -15.87 -7.07
C HIS A 408 13.64 -14.71 -7.69
N LEU A 409 14.26 -13.90 -6.83
CA LEU A 409 15.16 -12.82 -7.22
C LEU A 409 16.53 -13.36 -7.63
N TYR A 410 16.91 -13.16 -8.89
CA TYR A 410 18.24 -13.49 -9.37
C TYR A 410 19.28 -12.61 -8.66
N GLY A 411 20.42 -13.18 -8.29
CA GLY A 411 21.50 -12.45 -7.57
C GLY A 411 21.32 -12.38 -6.06
N ALA A 412 20.17 -12.77 -5.51
CA ALA A 412 19.95 -12.77 -4.07
C ALA A 412 20.90 -13.75 -3.36
N GLU A 413 21.59 -13.30 -2.30
CA GLU A 413 22.50 -14.16 -1.55
C GLU A 413 21.74 -15.13 -0.62
N TRP A 414 20.59 -14.67 -0.11
CA TRP A 414 19.70 -15.49 0.73
C TRP A 414 18.26 -14.97 0.71
N GLY A 415 17.36 -15.82 1.18
CA GLY A 415 15.94 -15.51 1.34
C GLY A 415 15.34 -16.20 2.57
N CYS A 416 14.18 -15.74 3.00
CA CYS A 416 13.46 -16.30 4.15
C CYS A 416 11.96 -16.15 3.97
N TRP A 417 11.24 -17.25 4.19
CA TRP A 417 9.79 -17.30 4.26
C TRP A 417 9.36 -17.69 5.68
N ARG A 418 8.60 -16.80 6.33
CA ARG A 418 7.91 -17.12 7.58
C ARG A 418 6.53 -17.63 7.24
N VAL A 419 6.32 -18.92 7.42
CA VAL A 419 5.11 -19.57 6.93
C VAL A 419 3.91 -19.19 7.79
N ASP A 420 2.88 -18.69 7.15
CA ASP A 420 1.52 -18.69 7.67
C ASP A 420 0.54 -19.32 6.68
N GLN A 421 0.25 -20.62 6.85
CA GLN A 421 -0.67 -21.32 5.94
C GLN A 421 -2.13 -20.85 6.04
N ASN A 422 -2.49 -20.05 7.04
CA ASN A 422 -3.87 -19.70 7.30
C ASN A 422 -4.14 -18.19 7.20
N ALA A 423 -3.22 -17.38 6.66
CA ALA A 423 -3.43 -15.94 6.46
C ALA A 423 -3.91 -15.24 7.76
N ARG A 424 -3.28 -15.58 8.88
CA ARG A 424 -3.67 -15.15 10.23
C ARG A 424 -2.84 -13.95 10.69
N TYR A 425 -1.61 -13.86 10.22
CA TYR A 425 -0.57 -13.01 10.75
C TYR A 425 -0.20 -11.86 9.81
N TYR A 426 -1.15 -11.33 9.05
CA TYR A 426 -0.99 -10.03 8.41
C TYR A 426 -1.13 -8.87 9.40
N GLN A 427 -0.42 -7.78 9.12
CA GLN A 427 -0.40 -6.60 9.97
C GLN A 427 -1.68 -5.75 9.83
N GLY A 428 -2.52 -6.01 8.82
CA GLY A 428 -3.78 -5.31 8.57
C GLY A 428 -3.65 -3.79 8.74
N MET A 429 -4.71 -3.12 9.20
CA MET A 429 -4.71 -1.65 9.38
C MET A 429 -4.13 -1.17 10.73
N GLY A 430 -3.34 -1.97 11.44
CA GLY A 430 -2.86 -1.63 12.79
C GLY A 430 -1.42 -1.13 12.86
N GLY A 431 -1.09 -0.16 13.71
CA GLY A 431 0.30 0.12 14.11
C GLY A 431 0.92 1.42 13.61
N ILE A 432 0.23 2.12 12.69
CA ILE A 432 0.65 3.42 12.15
C ILE A 432 -0.57 4.36 11.91
N TYR A 433 -1.80 3.84 11.90
CA TYR A 433 -2.93 4.49 11.26
C TYR A 433 -3.98 5.04 12.23
N ASP A 434 -4.66 6.09 11.78
CA ASP A 434 -5.69 6.78 12.53
C ASP A 434 -6.87 5.84 12.87
N GLY A 435 -7.30 5.84 14.13
CA GLY A 435 -8.41 5.01 14.60
C GLY A 435 -8.04 3.59 15.07
N TYR A 436 -6.86 3.08 14.71
CA TYR A 436 -6.44 1.70 15.02
C TYR A 436 -5.36 1.60 16.11
N GLY A 437 -4.72 2.72 16.46
CA GLY A 437 -3.76 2.80 17.55
C GLY A 437 -2.33 2.32 17.18
N PRO A 438 -1.36 2.45 18.11
CA PRO A 438 0.07 2.28 17.80
C PRO A 438 0.53 0.83 17.69
N LYS A 439 -0.37 -0.15 17.85
CA LYS A 439 -0.07 -1.57 17.79
C LYS A 439 -0.70 -2.18 16.54
N ARG A 440 -0.07 -3.23 16.00
CA ARG A 440 -0.72 -4.12 15.03
C ARG A 440 -2.05 -4.60 15.62
N ILE A 441 -3.09 -4.63 14.80
CA ILE A 441 -4.43 -5.10 15.22
C ILE A 441 -4.34 -6.59 15.48
N GLU A 442 -3.69 -7.30 14.56
CA GLU A 442 -3.50 -8.73 14.65
C GLU A 442 -2.42 -9.14 15.66
N THR A 443 -2.58 -10.35 16.17
CA THR A 443 -1.69 -10.90 17.19
C THR A 443 -0.41 -11.40 16.54
N GLU A 444 0.73 -10.81 16.91
CA GLU A 444 2.03 -11.29 16.44
C GLU A 444 2.27 -12.77 16.80
N PRO A 445 2.76 -13.59 15.86
CA PRO A 445 3.05 -15.00 16.10
C PRO A 445 4.24 -15.15 17.04
N THR A 446 4.16 -16.11 17.96
CA THR A 446 5.26 -16.46 18.86
C THR A 446 6.09 -17.66 18.39
N VAL A 447 5.51 -18.45 17.48
CA VAL A 447 6.06 -19.68 16.88
C VAL A 447 5.48 -19.76 15.47
N PHE A 448 6.33 -20.03 14.48
CA PHE A 448 5.95 -20.18 13.07
C PHE A 448 7.00 -21.04 12.36
N PRO A 449 6.62 -21.87 11.39
CA PRO A 449 7.59 -22.53 10.53
C PRO A 449 8.37 -21.51 9.71
N THR A 450 9.64 -21.80 9.43
CA THR A 450 10.51 -20.92 8.66
C THR A 450 11.22 -21.72 7.57
N VAL A 451 11.18 -21.23 6.34
CA VAL A 451 12.00 -21.73 5.23
C VAL A 451 13.08 -20.70 4.93
N LYS A 452 14.34 -21.15 4.88
CA LYS A 452 15.47 -20.32 4.50
C LYS A 452 16.05 -20.78 3.17
N TYR A 453 16.32 -19.84 2.29
CA TYR A 453 16.98 -20.04 1.01
C TYR A 453 18.41 -19.48 1.06
N THR A 454 19.36 -20.10 0.38
CA THR A 454 20.75 -19.62 0.31
C THR A 454 21.39 -20.00 -1.01
N ASP A 455 22.07 -19.04 -1.64
CA ASP A 455 23.02 -19.29 -2.72
C ASP A 455 24.37 -19.61 -2.08
N THR A 456 24.83 -20.87 -2.18
CA THR A 456 26.05 -21.31 -1.49
C THR A 456 27.30 -21.20 -2.35
N ASP A 457 27.18 -20.88 -3.65
CA ASP A 457 28.33 -20.62 -4.52
C ASP A 457 28.34 -19.30 -5.27
N ASN A 458 27.42 -18.39 -4.92
CA ASN A 458 27.35 -17.03 -5.44
C ASN A 458 27.23 -17.02 -6.97
N ASN A 459 26.39 -17.90 -7.51
CA ASN A 459 26.11 -17.97 -8.95
C ASN A 459 24.83 -17.20 -9.34
N GLY A 460 24.12 -16.66 -8.34
CA GLY A 460 22.89 -15.89 -8.44
C GLY A 460 21.61 -16.73 -8.31
N PHE A 461 21.69 -18.03 -8.05
CA PHE A 461 20.56 -18.94 -7.90
C PHE A 461 20.62 -19.61 -6.51
N PHE A 462 19.46 -19.77 -5.87
CA PHE A 462 19.40 -20.52 -4.61
C PHE A 462 19.58 -22.01 -4.87
N ASP A 463 20.55 -22.61 -4.18
CA ASP A 463 20.85 -24.05 -4.28
C ASP A 463 20.52 -24.83 -2.99
N LEU A 464 20.16 -24.12 -1.92
CA LEU A 464 19.93 -24.67 -0.59
C LEU A 464 18.61 -24.17 0.00
N MET A 465 17.78 -25.11 0.48
CA MET A 465 16.63 -24.85 1.35
C MET A 465 16.81 -25.50 2.72
N GLU A 466 16.53 -24.75 3.78
CA GLU A 466 16.53 -25.22 5.16
C GLU A 466 15.16 -24.94 5.80
N PHE A 467 14.61 -25.90 6.54
CA PHE A 467 13.26 -25.82 7.11
C PHE A 467 13.33 -26.01 8.62
N ASP A 468 12.78 -25.04 9.35
CA ASP A 468 12.40 -25.11 10.76
C ASP A 468 10.88 -25.30 10.76
N LEU A 469 10.42 -26.53 11.00
CA LEU A 469 9.01 -26.89 10.84
C LEU A 469 8.20 -26.77 12.12
N ASP A 470 8.85 -26.82 13.28
CA ASP A 470 8.19 -26.71 14.58
C ASP A 470 8.31 -25.31 15.23
N GLY A 471 9.12 -24.44 14.64
CA GLY A 471 9.32 -23.05 15.03
C GLY A 471 10.23 -22.89 16.26
N ASP A 472 11.05 -23.91 16.59
CA ASP A 472 12.02 -23.87 17.68
C ASP A 472 13.34 -23.15 17.31
N LYS A 473 13.45 -22.66 16.06
CA LYS A 473 14.60 -21.96 15.48
C LYS A 473 15.77 -22.87 15.12
N VAL A 474 15.54 -24.17 15.01
CA VAL A 474 16.50 -25.17 14.55
C VAL A 474 15.99 -25.79 13.26
N PHE A 475 16.77 -25.67 12.19
CA PHE A 475 16.43 -26.31 10.93
C PHE A 475 16.57 -27.84 11.04
N GLU A 476 15.45 -28.58 10.96
CA GLU A 476 15.45 -30.04 11.06
C GLU A 476 15.55 -30.72 9.69
N GLN A 477 15.21 -29.99 8.62
CA GLN A 477 15.32 -30.48 7.25
C GLN A 477 16.20 -29.55 6.42
N ARG A 478 17.05 -30.17 5.60
CA ARG A 478 17.98 -29.49 4.70
C ARG A 478 17.99 -30.16 3.34
N LEU A 479 17.85 -29.37 2.29
CA LEU A 479 17.81 -29.81 0.89
C LEU A 479 18.80 -29.00 0.06
N SER A 480 19.88 -29.63 -0.41
CA SER A 480 20.90 -28.99 -1.25
C SER A 480 20.97 -29.63 -2.62
N MET A 481 20.71 -28.83 -3.67
CA MET A 481 20.86 -29.23 -5.07
C MET A 481 22.30 -29.65 -5.36
N LYS A 482 23.26 -28.87 -4.86
CA LYS A 482 24.70 -29.11 -5.00
C LYS A 482 25.15 -30.44 -4.42
N GLU A 483 24.73 -30.78 -3.20
CA GLU A 483 25.08 -32.07 -2.58
C GLU A 483 24.47 -33.27 -3.32
N LEU A 484 23.34 -33.05 -3.99
CA LEU A 484 22.69 -34.04 -4.84
C LEU A 484 23.26 -34.11 -6.27
N GLY A 485 24.20 -33.21 -6.60
CA GLY A 485 24.81 -33.09 -7.92
C GLY A 485 23.83 -32.60 -8.99
N LEU A 486 22.90 -31.73 -8.61
CA LEU A 486 21.93 -31.09 -9.48
C LEU A 486 22.42 -29.68 -9.86
N ASP A 487 22.04 -29.22 -11.06
CA ASP A 487 22.27 -27.85 -11.52
C ASP A 487 21.05 -27.01 -11.14
N ASP A 488 21.31 -25.92 -10.46
CA ASP A 488 20.38 -24.90 -9.95
C ASP A 488 20.16 -23.77 -10.98
N ARG A 489 21.09 -23.59 -11.92
CA ARG A 489 21.00 -22.55 -12.95
C ARG A 489 19.85 -22.81 -13.90
N CYS A 490 19.10 -21.74 -14.17
CA CYS A 490 17.98 -21.77 -15.10
C CYS A 490 17.92 -20.48 -15.94
N GLN A 491 16.84 -20.32 -16.70
CA GLN A 491 16.65 -19.12 -17.52
C GLN A 491 16.36 -17.93 -16.62
N VAL A 492 17.24 -16.92 -16.69
CA VAL A 492 16.99 -15.61 -16.09
C VAL A 492 15.96 -14.86 -16.92
N ILE A 493 15.01 -14.24 -16.23
CA ILE A 493 13.92 -13.43 -16.78
C ILE A 493 14.37 -11.98 -16.74
N ASN A 494 14.39 -11.34 -17.91
CA ASN A 494 14.72 -9.92 -18.03
C ASN A 494 13.50 -9.06 -17.63
N THR A 495 13.34 -8.84 -16.32
CA THR A 495 12.25 -8.05 -15.73
C THR A 495 12.11 -6.68 -16.40
N ALA A 496 13.22 -6.00 -16.69
CA ALA A 496 13.24 -4.68 -17.33
C ALA A 496 12.53 -4.62 -18.70
N SER A 497 12.34 -5.78 -19.36
CA SER A 497 11.64 -5.89 -20.64
C SER A 497 10.20 -6.39 -20.55
N MET A 498 9.73 -6.74 -19.35
CA MET A 498 8.38 -7.22 -19.12
C MET A 498 7.38 -6.08 -19.08
N LYS A 499 6.15 -6.41 -19.45
CA LYS A 499 4.93 -5.64 -19.16
C LYS A 499 4.10 -6.39 -18.13
N TYR A 500 3.07 -5.75 -17.59
CA TYR A 500 2.10 -6.38 -16.68
C TYR A 500 1.60 -7.73 -17.19
N GLU A 501 1.13 -7.79 -18.44
CA GLU A 501 0.64 -9.02 -19.07
C GLU A 501 1.68 -10.16 -19.04
N ASP A 502 2.98 -9.86 -19.14
CA ASP A 502 4.04 -10.86 -19.07
C ASP A 502 4.20 -11.45 -17.66
N PHE A 503 3.90 -10.67 -16.61
CA PHE A 503 3.88 -11.16 -15.22
C PHE A 503 2.67 -12.07 -14.99
N VAL A 504 1.50 -11.69 -15.47
CA VAL A 504 0.30 -12.55 -15.44
C VAL A 504 0.54 -13.88 -16.17
N ASP A 505 1.19 -13.80 -17.33
CA ASP A 505 1.59 -14.95 -18.12
C ASP A 505 2.64 -15.82 -17.42
N LEU A 506 3.52 -15.21 -16.61
CA LEU A 506 4.55 -15.90 -15.84
C LEU A 506 3.90 -16.66 -14.68
N GLU A 507 3.07 -15.99 -13.88
CA GLU A 507 2.42 -16.60 -12.72
C GLU A 507 1.49 -17.74 -13.13
N SER A 508 0.67 -17.53 -14.17
CA SER A 508 -0.15 -18.59 -14.75
C SER A 508 0.67 -19.84 -15.13
N LYS A 509 1.86 -19.66 -15.72
CA LYS A 509 2.76 -20.77 -16.09
C LYS A 509 3.39 -21.45 -14.87
N VAL A 510 3.77 -20.68 -13.87
CA VAL A 510 4.34 -21.15 -12.60
C VAL A 510 3.30 -21.98 -11.86
N SER A 511 2.14 -21.38 -11.57
CA SER A 511 0.95 -22.02 -11.01
C SER A 511 0.60 -23.35 -11.69
N ASP A 512 0.44 -23.34 -13.01
CA ASP A 512 0.09 -24.55 -13.77
C ASP A 512 1.16 -25.63 -13.71
N THR A 513 2.43 -25.24 -13.70
CA THR A 513 3.56 -26.18 -13.63
C THR A 513 3.66 -26.81 -12.25
N MET A 514 3.52 -26.00 -11.20
CA MET A 514 3.49 -26.47 -9.81
C MET A 514 2.32 -27.43 -9.60
N TRP A 515 1.13 -27.10 -10.11
CA TRP A 515 -0.02 -27.99 -10.03
C TRP A 515 0.19 -29.32 -10.78
N LYS A 516 0.70 -29.29 -12.01
CA LYS A 516 1.03 -30.51 -12.77
C LYS A 516 2.04 -31.39 -12.03
N ASN A 517 3.01 -30.79 -11.35
CA ASN A 517 3.98 -31.55 -10.55
C ASN A 517 3.30 -32.16 -9.30
N ALA A 518 2.39 -31.44 -8.66
CA ALA A 518 1.58 -31.95 -7.56
C ALA A 518 0.69 -33.14 -7.97
N GLU A 519 0.07 -33.10 -9.16
CA GLU A 519 -0.70 -34.22 -9.71
C GLU A 519 0.17 -35.48 -9.87
N LYS A 520 1.39 -35.35 -10.40
CA LYS A 520 2.34 -36.46 -10.48
C LYS A 520 2.76 -36.97 -9.11
N ALA A 521 3.00 -36.09 -8.14
CA ALA A 521 3.31 -36.47 -6.77
C ALA A 521 2.18 -37.33 -6.16
N VAL A 522 0.93 -36.93 -6.41
CA VAL A 522 -0.27 -37.67 -5.99
C VAL A 522 -0.34 -39.04 -6.65
N GLU A 523 -0.05 -39.15 -7.94
CA GLU A 523 -0.01 -40.43 -8.66
C GLU A 523 1.04 -41.39 -8.05
N VAL A 524 2.25 -40.88 -7.81
CA VAL A 524 3.33 -41.65 -7.17
C VAL A 524 2.95 -42.07 -5.76
N ALA A 525 2.40 -41.16 -4.95
CA ALA A 525 1.95 -41.46 -3.60
C ALA A 525 0.86 -42.56 -3.59
N LYS A 526 -0.11 -42.49 -4.51
CA LYS A 526 -1.13 -43.54 -4.69
C LYS A 526 -0.51 -44.87 -5.10
N ALA A 527 0.47 -44.87 -6.02
CA ALA A 527 1.18 -46.07 -6.43
C ALA A 527 1.96 -46.71 -5.26
N LYS A 528 2.47 -45.89 -4.34
CA LYS A 528 3.08 -46.30 -3.06
C LYS A 528 2.07 -46.61 -1.96
N LYS A 529 0.76 -46.59 -2.27
CA LYS A 529 -0.36 -46.90 -1.37
C LYS A 529 -0.53 -45.90 -0.22
N LEU A 530 -0.03 -44.67 -0.36
CA LEU A 530 -0.36 -43.57 0.55
C LEU A 530 -1.81 -43.14 0.34
N ASN A 531 -2.50 -42.81 1.42
CA ASN A 531 -3.90 -42.36 1.36
C ASN A 531 -3.97 -40.86 1.09
N THR A 532 -3.91 -40.46 -0.19
CA THR A 532 -3.94 -39.05 -0.58
C THR A 532 -5.27 -38.34 -0.29
N LYS A 533 -6.31 -39.05 0.16
CA LYS A 533 -7.60 -38.44 0.53
C LYS A 533 -7.50 -37.53 1.77
N TRP A 534 -6.43 -37.64 2.55
CA TRP A 534 -6.18 -36.70 3.64
C TRP A 534 -5.97 -35.26 3.15
N TYR A 535 -5.55 -35.10 1.88
CA TYR A 535 -5.34 -33.80 1.23
C TYR A 535 -6.50 -33.40 0.31
N ALA A 536 -7.72 -33.89 0.55
CA ALA A 536 -8.86 -33.68 -0.34
C ALA A 536 -9.19 -32.21 -0.62
N LEU A 537 -8.92 -31.30 0.33
CA LEU A 537 -9.06 -29.86 0.14
C LEU A 537 -8.11 -29.35 -0.96
N MET A 538 -6.81 -29.61 -0.80
CA MET A 538 -5.76 -29.19 -1.73
C MET A 538 -5.85 -29.88 -3.10
N LEU A 539 -6.58 -31.00 -3.19
CA LEU A 539 -6.80 -31.72 -4.44
C LEU A 539 -7.80 -31.04 -5.38
N GLN A 540 -8.40 -29.91 -4.98
CA GLN A 540 -9.47 -29.23 -5.72
C GLN A 540 -9.20 -27.72 -5.84
N PRO A 541 -8.07 -27.30 -6.46
CA PRO A 541 -7.80 -25.88 -6.68
C PRO A 541 -8.84 -25.24 -7.62
N LYS A 542 -9.19 -23.98 -7.36
CA LYS A 542 -10.25 -23.22 -8.05
C LYS A 542 -9.74 -21.99 -8.80
N SER A 543 -8.63 -21.40 -8.38
CA SER A 543 -8.01 -20.21 -8.97
C SER A 543 -6.57 -20.47 -9.39
N THR A 544 -5.93 -19.49 -10.01
CA THR A 544 -4.49 -19.50 -10.30
C THR A 544 -3.72 -19.53 -8.98
N ARG A 545 -4.02 -18.62 -8.05
CA ARG A 545 -3.56 -18.67 -6.67
C ARG A 545 -3.66 -20.04 -5.98
N GLU A 546 -4.84 -20.68 -5.99
CA GLU A 546 -4.98 -22.00 -5.35
C GLU A 546 -4.10 -23.07 -6.06
N ARG A 547 -3.85 -22.96 -7.38
CA ARG A 547 -2.92 -23.86 -8.09
C ARG A 547 -1.48 -23.63 -7.66
N TYR A 548 -1.05 -22.39 -7.49
CA TYR A 548 0.27 -22.04 -6.92
C TYR A 548 0.40 -22.59 -5.49
N HIS A 549 -0.50 -22.17 -4.59
CA HIS A 549 -0.43 -22.44 -3.16
C HIS A 549 -0.57 -23.93 -2.86
N TYR A 550 -1.64 -24.58 -3.36
CA TYR A 550 -1.83 -26.01 -3.16
C TYR A 550 -0.82 -26.84 -3.95
N GLY A 551 -0.35 -26.36 -5.10
CA GLY A 551 0.72 -26.99 -5.86
C GLY A 551 1.99 -27.17 -5.04
N PHE A 552 2.43 -26.13 -4.32
CA PHE A 552 3.57 -26.22 -3.41
C PHE A 552 3.27 -27.15 -2.22
N TRP A 553 2.23 -26.84 -1.44
CA TRP A 553 1.99 -27.53 -0.17
C TRP A 553 1.68 -29.01 -0.34
N LEU A 554 0.90 -29.38 -1.36
CA LEU A 554 0.58 -30.78 -1.63
C LEU A 554 1.84 -31.59 -1.95
N GLN A 555 2.76 -31.02 -2.73
CA GLN A 555 4.05 -31.65 -3.01
C GLN A 555 4.89 -31.80 -1.74
N PHE A 556 4.96 -30.75 -0.91
CA PHE A 556 5.72 -30.77 0.34
C PHE A 556 5.20 -31.81 1.33
N TYR A 557 3.87 -31.93 1.49
CA TYR A 557 3.28 -32.97 2.35
C TYR A 557 3.55 -34.37 1.83
N LEU A 558 3.35 -34.61 0.52
CA LEU A 558 3.58 -35.92 -0.07
C LEU A 558 5.05 -36.32 -0.08
N TYR A 559 5.95 -35.36 -0.25
CA TYR A 559 7.40 -35.54 -0.09
C TYR A 559 7.73 -36.10 1.30
N ASN A 560 7.21 -35.48 2.36
CA ASN A 560 7.45 -35.91 3.74
C ASN A 560 6.80 -37.26 4.05
N ASP A 561 5.57 -37.51 3.58
CA ASP A 561 4.91 -38.81 3.71
C ASP A 561 5.70 -39.93 3.01
N LEU A 562 6.27 -39.65 1.84
CA LEU A 562 7.11 -40.61 1.12
C LEU A 562 8.42 -40.90 1.87
N LYS A 563 9.02 -39.89 2.52
CA LYS A 563 10.19 -40.09 3.38
C LYS A 563 9.87 -40.95 4.60
N ASP A 564 8.79 -40.63 5.32
CA ASP A 564 8.33 -41.43 6.46
C ASP A 564 8.02 -42.88 6.02
N LEU A 565 7.39 -43.07 4.86
CA LEU A 565 7.15 -44.39 4.29
C LEU A 565 8.47 -45.14 4.02
N ALA A 566 9.45 -44.49 3.39
CA ALA A 566 10.75 -45.08 3.09
C ALA A 566 11.47 -45.51 4.38
N GLU A 567 11.40 -44.69 5.43
CA GLU A 567 11.97 -44.99 6.74
C GLU A 567 11.27 -46.19 7.40
N ARG A 568 9.93 -46.15 7.52
CA ARG A 568 9.14 -47.21 8.16
C ARG A 568 9.27 -48.56 7.47
N THR A 569 9.50 -48.55 6.15
CA THR A 569 9.68 -49.76 5.35
C THR A 569 11.15 -50.13 5.15
N ASN A 570 12.09 -49.30 5.61
CA ASN A 570 13.53 -49.43 5.36
C ASN A 570 13.85 -49.55 3.85
N ASP A 571 13.09 -48.85 3.00
CA ASP A 571 13.27 -48.82 1.55
C ASP A 571 14.35 -47.79 1.17
N LYS A 572 15.60 -48.26 1.17
CA LYS A 572 16.76 -47.44 0.82
C LYS A 572 16.75 -46.95 -0.63
N ALA A 573 16.10 -47.67 -1.55
CA ALA A 573 16.02 -47.26 -2.94
C ALA A 573 15.12 -46.03 -3.07
N LEU A 574 13.94 -46.09 -2.43
CA LEU A 574 13.03 -44.95 -2.35
C LEU A 574 13.69 -43.76 -1.63
N ALA A 575 14.28 -43.98 -0.46
CA ALA A 575 14.96 -42.92 0.29
C ALA A 575 16.06 -42.20 -0.54
N SER A 576 16.77 -42.92 -1.41
CA SER A 576 17.85 -42.34 -2.22
C SER A 576 17.40 -41.45 -3.39
N VAL A 577 16.11 -41.49 -3.76
CA VAL A 577 15.59 -40.79 -4.95
C VAL A 577 14.58 -39.70 -4.62
N ILE A 578 13.91 -39.75 -3.45
CA ILE A 578 12.84 -38.80 -3.08
C ILE A 578 13.32 -37.35 -3.16
N ASP A 579 14.47 -37.02 -2.58
CA ASP A 579 14.97 -35.63 -2.57
C ASP A 579 15.21 -35.11 -3.99
N LYS A 580 15.77 -35.93 -4.88
CA LYS A 580 15.97 -35.55 -6.29
C LYS A 580 14.66 -35.42 -7.06
N ALA A 581 13.69 -36.27 -6.77
CA ALA A 581 12.37 -36.20 -7.41
C ALA A 581 11.64 -34.91 -7.00
N TYR A 582 11.68 -34.56 -5.71
CA TYR A 582 11.07 -33.36 -5.15
C TYR A 582 11.73 -32.08 -5.69
N LEU A 583 13.05 -31.94 -5.51
CA LEU A 583 13.83 -30.75 -5.93
C LEU A 583 13.89 -30.51 -7.44
N GLN A 584 13.32 -31.38 -8.27
CA GLN A 584 13.25 -31.18 -9.71
C GLN A 584 11.82 -31.19 -10.24
N GLY A 585 10.81 -31.40 -9.37
CA GLY A 585 9.44 -31.70 -9.79
C GLY A 585 9.32 -32.97 -10.65
N LYS A 586 10.33 -33.85 -10.64
CA LYS A 586 10.43 -35.06 -11.46
C LYS A 586 10.00 -36.30 -10.69
N TRP A 587 8.75 -36.30 -10.28
CA TRP A 587 8.15 -37.38 -9.50
C TRP A 587 8.23 -38.76 -10.20
N GLU A 588 8.30 -38.80 -11.53
CA GLU A 588 8.49 -40.01 -12.32
C GLU A 588 9.82 -40.76 -12.06
N LEU A 589 10.77 -40.13 -11.36
CA LEU A 589 11.99 -40.81 -10.88
C LEU A 589 11.68 -41.89 -9.83
N ILE A 590 10.55 -41.77 -9.13
CA ILE A 590 10.06 -42.74 -8.16
C ILE A 590 9.20 -43.79 -8.88
N LYS A 591 9.71 -45.02 -8.97
CA LYS A 591 9.04 -46.16 -9.65
C LYS A 591 8.23 -47.04 -8.72
#